data_AF-A0A946AVY9-F1
#
_entry.id   AF-A0A946AVY9-F1
#
_cell.length_a   1.000
_cell.length_b   1.000
_cell.length_c   1.000
_cell.angle_alpha   90.00
_cell.angle_beta   90.00
_cell.angle_gamma   90.00
#
_symmetry.space_group_name_H-M   'P 1'
#
loop_
_entity.id
_entity.type
_entity.pdbx_description
1 polymer ?
#
loop_
_entity_poly.entity_id
_entity_poly.type
_entity_poly.pdbx_seq_one_letter_code
_entity_poly.pdbx_strand_id
1 'polypeptide(L)'
;MNWISTGAIFSGFSVLLGAMGAHSLKNILTEKNLSAFQTANEYMGYHGLALIFVGIVSLQFKDNGAKALKKVGILFTAGIFMFSGSIYILISDGPRFFGPVTPLGGLCFILGWFIFAGVTIKFFKNTPS
;
A
#
# COMPACT_ATOMS: atom_id res chain seq x y z
N MET A 1 8.14 -3.51 14.31
CA MET A 1 8.01 -2.55 13.19
C MET A 1 6.80 -1.68 13.48
N ASN A 2 6.95 -0.36 13.49
CA ASN A 2 5.84 0.54 13.80
C ASN A 2 5.04 0.80 12.52
N TRP A 3 3.97 0.02 12.31
CA TRP A 3 3.12 0.13 11.11
C TRP A 3 2.41 1.47 11.01
N ILE A 4 2.11 2.11 12.15
CA ILE A 4 1.50 3.45 12.17
C ILE A 4 2.46 4.45 11.53
N SER A 5 3.73 4.47 11.98
CA SER A 5 4.75 5.35 11.40
C SER A 5 5.01 5.05 9.93
N THR A 6 5.14 3.77 9.55
CA THR A 6 5.35 3.38 8.14
C THR A 6 4.18 3.83 7.26
N GLY A 7 2.95 3.61 7.71
CA GLY A 7 1.75 4.03 6.99
C GLY A 7 1.64 5.55 6.86
N ALA A 8 1.92 6.28 7.93
CA ALA A 8 1.94 7.75 7.92
C ALA A 8 2.95 8.31 6.91
N ILE A 9 4.15 7.71 6.83
CA ILE A 9 5.17 8.09 5.86
C ILE A 9 4.65 7.88 4.43
N PHE A 10 4.13 6.70 4.10
CA PHE A 10 3.61 6.43 2.74
C PHE A 10 2.41 7.31 2.38
N SER A 11 1.48 7.52 3.30
CA SER A 11 0.34 8.44 3.08
C SER A 11 0.80 9.88 2.88
N GLY A 12 1.80 10.35 3.66
CA GLY A 12 2.39 11.67 3.49
C GLY A 12 3.08 11.83 2.12
N PHE A 13 3.85 10.82 1.69
CA PHE A 13 4.42 10.80 0.35
C PHE A 13 3.34 10.79 -0.74
N SER A 14 2.22 10.10 -0.52
CA SER A 14 1.11 10.07 -1.48
C SER A 14 0.50 11.46 -1.66
N VAL A 15 0.35 12.23 -0.58
CA VAL A 15 -0.11 13.63 -0.65
C VAL A 15 0.91 14.50 -1.39
N LEU A 16 2.20 14.37 -1.06
CA LEU A 16 3.28 15.15 -1.69
C LEU A 16 3.33 14.89 -3.20
N LEU A 17 3.41 13.63 -3.60
CA LEU A 17 3.47 13.22 -5.01
C LEU A 17 2.17 13.53 -5.74
N GLY A 18 1.02 13.43 -5.08
CA GLY A 18 -0.27 13.83 -5.63
C GLY A 18 -0.33 15.32 -5.98
N ALA A 19 0.18 16.17 -5.09
CA ALA A 19 0.29 17.62 -5.34
C ALA A 19 1.21 17.92 -6.53
N MET A 20 2.36 17.24 -6.62
CA MET A 20 3.27 17.32 -7.77
C MET A 20 2.59 16.83 -9.07
N GLY A 21 1.82 15.74 -8.99
CA GLY A 21 1.02 15.20 -10.08
C GLY A 21 0.07 16.24 -10.70
N ALA A 22 -0.66 16.94 -9.83
CA ALA A 22 -1.67 17.91 -10.24
C ALA A 22 -1.09 19.22 -10.83
N HIS A 23 0.04 19.70 -10.30
CA HIS A 23 0.58 21.03 -10.64
C HIS A 23 1.79 20.98 -11.57
N SER A 24 2.69 20.00 -11.40
CA SER A 24 3.98 19.97 -12.10
C SER A 24 4.01 18.92 -13.20
N LEU A 25 3.58 17.68 -12.92
CA LEU A 25 3.75 16.56 -13.84
C LEU A 25 2.74 16.56 -14.99
N LYS A 26 1.59 17.24 -14.86
CA LYS A 26 0.54 17.28 -15.89
C LYS A 26 1.03 17.82 -17.24
N ASN A 27 2.00 18.73 -17.23
CA ASN A 27 2.58 19.32 -18.45
C ASN A 27 3.84 18.59 -18.94
N ILE A 28 4.32 17.59 -18.19
CA ILE A 28 5.56 16.85 -18.46
C ILE A 28 5.25 15.44 -18.97
N LEU A 29 4.26 14.77 -18.35
CA LEU A 29 3.88 13.41 -18.68
C LEU A 29 2.80 13.37 -19.77
N THR A 30 2.83 12.32 -20.59
CA THR A 30 1.70 11.97 -21.45
C THR A 30 0.47 11.64 -20.59
N GLU A 31 -0.74 11.79 -21.13
CA GLU A 31 -1.98 11.46 -20.41
C GLU A 31 -1.98 10.03 -19.83
N LYS A 32 -1.45 9.07 -20.61
CA LYS A 32 -1.29 7.68 -20.18
C LYS A 32 -0.36 7.56 -18.97
N ASN A 33 0.80 8.21 -19.01
CA ASN A 33 1.79 8.15 -17.91
C ASN A 33 1.31 8.91 -16.68
N LEU A 34 0.59 10.02 -16.86
CA LEU A 34 -0.03 10.77 -15.76
C LEU A 34 -1.11 9.93 -15.07
N SER A 35 -1.97 9.24 -15.85
CA SER A 35 -2.96 8.33 -15.29
C SER A 35 -2.31 7.18 -14.52
N ALA A 36 -1.26 6.56 -15.07
CA ALA A 36 -0.50 5.51 -14.38
C ALA A 36 0.15 6.03 -13.08
N PHE A 37 0.73 7.23 -13.11
CA PHE A 37 1.27 7.89 -11.93
C PHE A 37 0.22 8.10 -10.84
N GLN A 38 -0.97 8.59 -11.22
CA GLN A 38 -2.08 8.80 -10.29
C GLN A 38 -2.52 7.47 -9.66
N THR A 39 -2.68 6.41 -10.45
CA THR A 39 -3.01 5.07 -9.92
C THR A 39 -1.94 4.56 -8.95
N ALA A 40 -0.65 4.68 -9.30
CA ALA A 40 0.44 4.30 -8.39
C ALA A 40 0.38 5.08 -7.07
N ASN A 41 0.09 6.38 -7.15
CA ASN A 41 0.01 7.27 -6.01
C ASN A 41 -1.19 6.98 -5.09
N GLU A 42 -2.37 6.72 -5.68
CA GLU A 42 -3.58 6.31 -4.96
C GLU A 42 -3.36 5.00 -4.21
N TYR A 43 -2.78 3.99 -4.88
CA TYR A 43 -2.51 2.70 -4.25
C TYR A 43 -1.48 2.82 -3.12
N MET A 44 -0.48 3.69 -3.23
CA MET A 44 0.44 3.99 -2.14
C MET A 44 -0.29 4.63 -0.95
N GLY A 45 -1.17 5.61 -1.22
CA GLY A 45 -1.95 6.29 -0.19
C GLY A 45 -2.93 5.36 0.53
N TYR A 46 -3.71 4.56 -0.21
CA TYR A 46 -4.66 3.61 0.36
C TYR A 46 -3.98 2.59 1.26
N HIS A 47 -2.85 2.02 0.83
CA HIS A 47 -2.13 1.04 1.62
C HIS A 47 -1.30 1.69 2.74
N GLY A 48 -0.90 2.95 2.60
CA GLY A 48 -0.38 3.76 3.71
C GLY A 48 -1.42 3.93 4.82
N LEU A 49 -2.65 4.33 4.49
CA LEU A 49 -3.75 4.40 5.46
C LEU A 49 -4.10 3.02 6.04
N ALA A 50 -4.10 1.97 5.21
CA ALA A 50 -4.30 0.61 5.68
C ALA A 50 -3.23 0.17 6.69
N LEU A 51 -1.96 0.54 6.50
CA LEU A 51 -0.88 0.27 7.45
C LEU A 51 -1.10 0.97 8.79
N ILE A 52 -1.63 2.20 8.79
CA ILE A 52 -2.03 2.89 10.02
C ILE A 52 -3.11 2.08 10.75
N PHE A 53 -4.15 1.65 10.03
CA PHE A 53 -5.21 0.82 10.61
C PHE A 53 -4.68 -0.52 11.13
N VAL A 54 -3.80 -1.20 10.39
CA VAL A 54 -3.15 -2.44 10.85
C VAL A 54 -2.38 -2.19 12.14
N GLY A 55 -1.65 -1.08 12.24
CA GLY A 55 -0.94 -0.69 13.46
C GLY A 55 -1.87 -0.47 14.65
N ILE A 56 -2.96 0.28 14.46
CA ILE A 56 -3.97 0.54 15.50
C ILE A 56 -4.66 -0.77 15.94
N VAL A 57 -5.13 -1.56 14.97
CA VAL A 57 -5.82 -2.84 15.24
C VAL A 57 -4.88 -3.80 15.96
N SER A 58 -3.59 -3.82 15.61
CA SER A 58 -2.60 -4.69 16.28
C SER A 58 -2.50 -4.45 17.79
N LEU A 59 -2.88 -3.28 18.30
CA LEU A 59 -2.90 -3.01 19.75
C LEU A 59 -3.92 -3.87 20.51
N GLN A 60 -4.94 -4.40 19.83
CA GLN A 60 -5.98 -5.24 20.43
C GLN A 60 -5.66 -6.74 20.39
N PHE A 61 -4.62 -7.16 19.68
CA PHE A 61 -4.32 -8.57 19.44
C PHE A 61 -3.09 -9.05 20.20
N LYS A 62 -3.20 -10.24 20.78
CA LYS A 62 -2.06 -11.01 21.32
C LYS A 62 -1.78 -12.24 20.44
N ASP A 63 -0.59 -12.82 20.60
CA ASP A 63 -0.18 -14.10 20.03
C ASP A 63 -0.38 -14.25 18.51
N ASN A 64 -1.19 -15.22 18.08
CA ASN A 64 -1.33 -15.62 16.68
C ASN A 64 -1.99 -14.52 15.81
N GLY A 65 -2.87 -13.70 16.40
CA GLY A 65 -3.45 -12.56 15.69
C GLY A 65 -2.41 -11.49 15.37
N ALA A 66 -1.51 -11.20 16.32
CA ALA A 66 -0.41 -10.25 16.10
C ALA A 66 0.55 -10.73 15.00
N LYS A 67 0.83 -12.04 14.93
CA LYS A 67 1.64 -12.62 13.84
C LYS A 67 0.99 -12.44 12.48
N ALA A 68 -0.32 -12.64 12.39
CA ALA A 68 -1.06 -12.46 11.14
C ALA A 68 -1.11 -10.99 10.70
N LEU A 69 -1.36 -10.05 11.63
CA LEU A 69 -1.32 -8.61 11.34
C LEU A 69 0.09 -8.13 10.93
N LYS A 70 1.15 -8.70 11.49
CA LYS A 70 2.52 -8.45 11.01
C LYS A 70 2.68 -8.87 9.55
N LYS A 71 2.12 -10.01 9.12
CA LYS A 71 2.16 -10.43 7.71
C LYS A 71 1.39 -9.46 6.81
N VAL A 72 0.22 -8.97 7.25
CA VAL A 72 -0.55 -7.95 6.53
C VAL A 72 0.31 -6.70 6.29
N GLY A 73 0.98 -6.19 7.33
CA GLY A 73 1.83 -5.01 7.20
C GLY A 73 3.00 -5.21 6.22
N ILE A 74 3.62 -6.39 6.23
CA ILE A 74 4.67 -6.74 5.26
C ILE A 74 4.10 -6.79 3.84
N LEU A 75 2.95 -7.43 3.64
CA LEU A 75 2.32 -7.54 2.32
C LEU A 75 1.92 -6.19 1.74
N PHE A 76 1.33 -5.30 2.54
CA PHE A 76 1.02 -3.94 2.08
C PHE A 76 2.29 -3.14 1.77
N THR A 77 3.32 -3.24 2.60
CA THR A 77 4.58 -2.53 2.34
C THR A 77 5.27 -3.04 1.07
N ALA A 78 5.37 -4.37 0.91
CA ALA A 78 5.91 -5.00 -0.30
C ALA A 78 5.08 -4.61 -1.54
N GLY A 79 3.76 -4.61 -1.42
CA GLY A 79 2.85 -4.18 -2.48
C GLY A 79 3.10 -2.73 -2.90
N ILE A 80 3.35 -1.80 -1.96
CA ILE A 80 3.67 -0.40 -2.30
C ILE A 80 4.93 -0.32 -3.15
N PHE A 81 6.01 -0.99 -2.75
CA PHE A 81 7.25 -0.96 -3.51
C PHE A 81 7.12 -1.65 -4.88
N MET A 82 6.45 -2.81 -4.92
CA MET A 82 6.34 -3.61 -6.14
C MET A 82 5.30 -3.06 -7.12
N PHE A 83 4.20 -2.50 -6.64
CA PHE A 83 3.15 -1.92 -7.48
C PHE A 83 3.46 -0.45 -7.80
N SER A 84 3.44 0.42 -6.79
CA SER A 84 3.61 1.86 -7.01
C SER A 84 5.03 2.20 -7.44
N GLY A 85 6.03 1.61 -6.78
CA GLY A 85 7.45 1.83 -7.11
C GLY A 85 7.80 1.39 -8.54
N SER A 86 7.31 0.24 -9.00
CA SER A 86 7.56 -0.20 -10.38
C SER A 86 6.92 0.72 -11.42
N ILE A 87 5.69 1.20 -11.18
CA ILE A 87 5.04 2.15 -12.08
C ILE A 87 5.83 3.46 -12.12
N TYR A 88 6.29 3.99 -10.99
CA TYR A 88 7.13 5.20 -10.95
C TYR A 88 8.41 5.05 -11.77
N ILE A 89 9.05 3.88 -11.72
CA ILE A 89 10.24 3.58 -12.55
C ILE A 89 9.87 3.51 -14.03
N LEU A 90 8.76 2.86 -14.38
CA LEU A 90 8.35 2.68 -15.77
C LEU A 90 7.97 3.99 -16.46
N ILE A 91 7.32 4.92 -15.75
CA ILE A 91 6.96 6.23 -16.32
C ILE A 91 8.14 7.19 -16.42
N SER A 92 9.25 6.92 -15.72
CA SER A 92 10.49 7.70 -15.77
C SER A 92 11.51 7.12 -16.76
N ASP A 93 11.03 6.43 -17.81
CA ASP A 93 11.84 5.73 -18.82
C ASP A 93 12.81 4.68 -18.25
N GLY A 94 12.46 4.10 -17.09
CA GLY A 94 13.22 3.02 -16.47
C GLY A 94 13.10 1.67 -17.19
N PRO A 95 13.82 0.64 -16.72
CA PRO A 95 13.87 -0.65 -17.39
C PRO A 95 12.50 -1.33 -17.52
N ARG A 96 12.15 -1.80 -18.72
CA ARG A 96 10.84 -2.42 -18.99
C ARG A 96 10.59 -3.72 -18.22
N PHE A 97 11.62 -4.39 -17.69
CA PHE A 97 11.47 -5.61 -16.90
C PHE A 97 10.78 -5.37 -15.54
N PHE A 98 10.60 -4.11 -15.12
CA PHE A 98 9.76 -3.78 -13.97
C PHE A 98 8.25 -3.97 -14.24
N GLY A 99 7.83 -4.10 -15.51
CA GLY A 99 6.42 -4.33 -15.87
C GLY A 99 5.79 -5.55 -15.17
N PRO A 100 6.42 -6.74 -15.23
CA PRO A 100 5.97 -7.91 -14.50
C PRO A 100 5.99 -7.81 -12.95
N VAL A 101 6.64 -6.79 -12.38
CA VAL A 101 6.67 -6.58 -10.92
C VAL A 101 5.36 -5.96 -10.41
N THR A 102 4.69 -5.14 -11.24
CA THR A 102 3.42 -4.48 -10.86
C THR A 102 2.32 -5.48 -10.48
N PRO A 103 2.03 -6.54 -11.27
CA PRO A 103 1.02 -7.55 -10.89
C PRO A 103 1.34 -8.28 -9.58
N LEU A 104 2.63 -8.53 -9.29
CA LEU A 104 3.05 -9.16 -8.05
C LEU A 104 2.76 -8.26 -6.84
N GLY A 105 2.95 -6.94 -6.99
CA GLY A 105 2.55 -5.98 -5.96
C GLY A 105 1.03 -5.95 -5.72
N GLY A 106 0.25 -6.03 -6.80
CA GLY A 106 -1.21 -6.18 -6.72
C GLY A 106 -1.63 -7.44 -5.97
N LEU A 107 -0.95 -8.57 -6.21
CA LEU A 107 -1.18 -9.81 -5.47
C LEU A 107 -0.86 -9.66 -3.98
N CYS A 108 0.23 -8.96 -3.62
CA CYS A 108 0.54 -8.67 -2.22
C CYS A 108 -0.59 -7.87 -1.54
N PHE A 109 -1.13 -6.86 -2.21
CA PHE A 109 -2.27 -6.10 -1.69
C PHE A 109 -3.50 -6.98 -1.46
N ILE A 110 -3.88 -7.79 -2.45
CA ILE A 110 -5.04 -8.69 -2.37
C ILE A 110 -4.89 -9.65 -1.18
N LEU A 111 -3.74 -10.31 -1.07
CA LEU A 111 -3.46 -11.25 0.03
C LEU A 111 -3.47 -10.53 1.39
N GLY A 112 -2.90 -9.32 1.46
CA GLY A 112 -2.90 -8.50 2.67
C GLY A 112 -4.31 -8.21 3.16
N TRP A 113 -5.21 -7.77 2.27
CA TRP A 113 -6.60 -7.48 2.62
C TRP A 113 -7.37 -8.73 3.05
N PHE A 114 -7.21 -9.86 2.36
CA PHE A 114 -7.88 -11.10 2.76
C PHE A 114 -7.41 -11.63 4.11
N ILE A 115 -6.11 -11.57 4.40
CA ILE A 115 -5.58 -11.95 5.72
C ILE A 115 -6.10 -10.98 6.78
N PHE A 116 -6.12 -9.68 6.51
CA PHE A 116 -6.63 -8.68 7.44
C PHE A 116 -8.10 -8.94 7.79
N ALA A 117 -8.94 -9.15 6.79
CA ALA A 117 -10.36 -9.51 6.96
C ALA A 117 -10.53 -10.81 7.75
N GLY A 118 -9.77 -11.86 7.43
CA GLY A 118 -9.86 -13.14 8.13
C GLY A 118 -9.52 -13.04 9.62
N VAL A 119 -8.50 -12.24 9.96
CA VAL A 119 -8.07 -12.03 11.35
C VAL A 119 -9.11 -11.21 12.13
N THR A 120 -9.63 -10.13 11.55
CA THR A 120 -10.62 -9.27 12.23
C THR A 120 -11.96 -9.97 12.40
N ILE A 121 -12.44 -10.70 11.39
CA ILE A 121 -13.66 -11.53 11.50
C ILE A 121 -13.52 -12.54 12.63
N LYS A 122 -12.37 -13.24 12.71
CA LYS A 122 -12.14 -14.22 13.78
C LYS A 122 -12.11 -13.54 15.15
N PHE A 123 -11.57 -12.34 15.26
CA PHE A 123 -11.55 -11.59 16.53
C PHE A 123 -12.96 -11.26 17.02
N PHE A 124 -13.77 -10.61 16.19
CA PHE A 124 -15.12 -10.21 16.58
C PHE A 124 -16.07 -11.39 16.83
N LYS A 125 -15.83 -12.55 16.20
CA LYS A 125 -16.57 -13.79 16.53
C LYS A 125 -16.24 -14.34 17.92
N ASN A 126 -15.02 -14.15 18.41
CA ASN A 126 -14.56 -14.71 19.68
C ASN A 126 -14.63 -13.72 20.86
N THR A 127 -14.94 -12.46 20.59
CA THR A 127 -15.13 -11.41 21.61
C THR A 127 -16.55 -10.86 21.47
N PRO A 128 -17.59 -11.56 21.98
CA PRO A 128 -18.94 -11.03 21.97
C PRO A 128 -19.01 -9.75 22.82
N SER A 129 -19.62 -8.72 22.26
CA SER A 129 -19.86 -7.40 22.87
C SER A 129 -20.70 -7.49 24.13
#